data_AF-A0A1I6WRL7-F1
#
_entry.id   AF-A0A1I6WRL7-F1
#
_cell.length_a   1.000
_cell.length_b   1.000
_cell.length_c   1.000
_cell.angle_alpha   90.00
_cell.angle_beta   90.00
_cell.angle_gamma   90.00
#
_symmetry.space_group_name_H-M   'P 1'
#
loop_
_entity.id
_entity.type
_entity.pdbx_description
1 polymer ?
#
loop_
_entity_poly.entity_id
_entity_poly.type
_entity_poly.pdbx_seq_one_letter_code
_entity_poly.pdbx_strand_id
1 'polypeptide(L)'
;MAVLTSDGATLRAFADSVLRAAEETLEEVMPVTLAVIGGVLAEAESGSVALQDADDGPPLLWASFAGRRMVFRYNTMTAMIELRDGTAAGYPLRLFGHRSLQMDVVNFFGSLRREGRI
;
A
#
# COMPACT_ATOMS: atom_id res chain seq x y z
N MET A 1 -17.16 2.16 7.10
CA MET A 1 -17.93 3.09 6.24
C MET A 1 -17.01 3.47 5.09
N ALA A 2 -17.37 3.26 3.82
CA ALA A 2 -16.48 3.59 2.68
C ALA A 2 -16.86 4.96 2.11
N VAL A 3 -15.92 5.91 2.13
CA VAL A 3 -16.12 7.21 1.47
C VAL A 3 -15.85 7.02 -0.03
N LEU A 4 -16.79 7.39 -0.89
CA LEU A 4 -16.60 7.45 -2.35
C LEU A 4 -15.70 8.64 -2.68
N THR A 5 -14.39 8.45 -2.53
CA THR A 5 -13.36 9.36 -3.04
C THR A 5 -12.72 8.73 -4.28
N SER A 6 -12.22 9.54 -5.21
CA SER A 6 -11.43 8.98 -6.33
C SER A 6 -10.23 8.21 -5.80
N ASP A 7 -9.76 7.19 -6.53
CA ASP A 7 -8.60 6.39 -6.13
C ASP A 7 -7.39 7.27 -5.74
N GLY A 8 -7.16 8.35 -6.48
CA GLY A 8 -6.10 9.32 -6.14
C GLY A 8 -6.29 10.03 -4.81
N ALA A 9 -7.51 10.41 -4.44
CA ALA A 9 -7.81 11.02 -3.14
C ALA A 9 -7.66 9.99 -2.01
N THR A 10 -8.09 8.74 -2.24
CA THR A 10 -7.91 7.61 -1.31
C THR A 10 -6.43 7.34 -1.04
N LEU A 11 -5.61 7.31 -2.11
CA LEU A 11 -4.17 7.10 -2.02
C LEU A 11 -3.46 8.24 -1.29
N ARG A 12 -3.87 9.49 -1.54
CA ARG A 12 -3.32 10.65 -0.84
C ARG A 12 -3.62 10.58 0.67
N ALA A 13 -4.86 10.24 1.03
CA ALA A 13 -5.24 10.12 2.45
C ALA A 13 -4.44 9.02 3.16
N PHE A 14 -4.16 7.89 2.48
CA PHE A 14 -3.25 6.88 3.00
C PHE A 14 -1.83 7.43 3.20
N ALA A 15 -1.26 8.08 2.18
CA ALA A 15 0.06 8.68 2.24
C ALA A 15 0.19 9.62 3.44
N ASP A 16 -0.74 10.56 3.56
CA ASP A 16 -0.72 11.59 4.60
C ASP A 16 -0.77 10.94 6.00
N SER A 17 -1.56 9.87 6.17
CA SER A 17 -1.62 9.15 7.45
C SER A 17 -0.34 8.39 7.76
N VAL A 18 0.28 7.75 6.76
CA VAL A 18 1.54 7.02 6.95
C VAL A 18 2.67 8.00 7.29
N LEU A 19 2.80 9.09 6.55
CA LEU A 19 3.84 10.08 6.76
C LEU A 19 3.68 10.78 8.12
N ARG A 20 2.45 11.05 8.57
CA ARG A 20 2.19 11.58 9.91
C ARG A 20 2.60 10.60 11.01
N ALA A 21 2.32 9.31 10.84
CA ALA A 21 2.73 8.29 11.80
C ALA A 21 4.25 8.02 11.77
N ALA A 22 4.93 8.44 10.71
CA ALA A 22 6.37 8.28 10.52
C ALA A 22 7.15 9.57 10.82
N GLU A 23 6.63 10.49 11.62
CA GLU A 23 7.24 11.82 11.86
C GLU A 23 8.74 11.73 12.22
N GLU A 24 9.12 10.80 13.10
CA GLU A 24 10.52 10.59 13.52
C GLU A 24 11.38 9.82 12.49
N THR A 25 10.76 9.10 11.56
CA THR A 25 11.41 8.26 10.55
C THR A 25 11.07 8.70 9.11
N LEU A 26 10.73 9.97 8.93
CA LEU A 26 10.09 10.45 7.71
C LEU A 26 10.98 10.27 6.48
N GLU A 27 12.28 10.54 6.62
CA GLU A 27 13.26 10.40 5.54
C GLU A 27 13.38 8.95 5.05
N GLU A 28 13.16 7.98 5.93
CA GLU A 28 13.22 6.55 5.63
C GLU A 28 11.93 6.05 4.97
N VAL A 29 10.78 6.55 5.43
CA VAL A 29 9.45 6.03 5.05
C VAL A 29 8.89 6.74 3.82
N MET A 30 9.21 8.01 3.61
CA MET A 30 8.66 8.79 2.51
C MET A 30 8.97 8.19 1.12
N PRO A 31 10.22 7.81 0.79
CA PRO A 31 10.52 7.27 -0.54
C PRO A 31 9.74 6.00 -0.85
N VAL A 32 9.64 5.08 0.12
CA VAL A 32 8.95 3.81 -0.07
C VAL A 32 7.43 3.99 -0.14
N THR A 33 6.88 4.92 0.64
CA THR A 33 5.45 5.27 0.60
C THR A 33 5.05 5.79 -0.77
N LEU A 34 5.84 6.70 -1.33
CA LEU A 34 5.60 7.24 -2.68
C LEU A 34 5.72 6.15 -3.76
N ALA A 35 6.70 5.25 -3.64
CA ALA A 35 6.85 4.13 -4.58
C ALA A 35 5.66 3.16 -4.53
N VAL A 36 5.16 2.82 -3.33
CA VAL A 36 3.98 1.98 -3.16
C VAL A 36 2.75 2.64 -3.76
N ILE A 37 2.52 3.92 -3.46
CA ILE A 37 1.38 4.67 -3.99
C ILE A 37 1.43 4.75 -5.52
N GLY A 38 2.61 5.02 -6.08
CA GLY A 38 2.80 5.03 -7.54
C GLY A 38 2.49 3.67 -8.16
N GLY A 39 2.91 2.57 -7.50
CA GLY A 39 2.62 1.21 -7.94
C GLY A 39 1.12 0.87 -7.90
N VAL A 40 0.42 1.24 -6.82
CA VAL A 40 -1.03 1.05 -6.70
C VAL A 40 -1.76 1.88 -7.76
N LEU A 41 -1.40 3.15 -7.93
CA LEU A 41 -2.02 4.03 -8.92
C LEU A 41 -1.85 3.52 -10.36
N ALA A 42 -0.69 2.92 -10.67
CA ALA A 42 -0.38 2.45 -12.02
C ALA A 42 -1.04 1.10 -12.35
N GLU A 43 -1.15 0.19 -11.38
CA GLU A 43 -1.46 -1.22 -11.66
C GLU A 43 -2.76 -1.73 -11.03
N ALA A 44 -3.36 -0.99 -10.07
CA ALA A 44 -4.62 -1.42 -9.46
C ALA A 44 -5.79 -1.27 -10.44
N GLU A 45 -6.80 -2.13 -10.25
CA GLU A 45 -8.06 -2.02 -10.97
C GLU A 45 -8.78 -0.71 -10.59
N SER A 46 -9.27 0.02 -11.59
CA SER A 46 -9.91 1.32 -11.36
C SER A 46 -11.13 1.19 -10.45
N GLY A 47 -11.23 2.08 -9.45
CA GLY A 47 -12.30 2.07 -8.46
C GLY A 47 -12.20 0.96 -7.41
N SER A 48 -11.12 0.17 -7.40
CA SER A 48 -10.91 -0.89 -6.41
C SER A 48 -10.21 -0.39 -5.14
N VAL A 49 -9.72 0.85 -5.12
CA VAL A 49 -8.93 1.39 -4.02
C VAL A 49 -9.85 1.87 -2.90
N ALA A 50 -9.62 1.39 -1.68
CA ALA A 50 -10.42 1.76 -0.52
C ALA A 50 -9.57 1.88 0.74
N LEU A 51 -9.98 2.77 1.65
CA LEU A 51 -9.45 2.82 3.01
C LEU A 51 -10.37 2.09 3.97
N GLN A 52 -9.75 1.41 4.92
CA GLN A 52 -10.40 0.85 6.08
C GLN A 52 -9.66 1.32 7.33
N ASP A 53 -10.40 1.83 8.31
CA ASP A 53 -9.81 2.20 9.60
C ASP A 53 -9.13 0.97 10.24
N ALA A 54 -7.93 1.19 10.76
CA ALA A 54 -7.23 0.21 11.57
C ALA A 54 -7.58 0.42 13.05
N ASP A 55 -7.54 -0.66 13.83
CA ASP A 55 -7.75 -0.56 15.29
C ASP A 55 -6.65 0.26 15.97
N ASP A 56 -5.43 0.25 15.41
CA ASP A 56 -4.28 1.03 15.85
C ASP A 56 -3.41 1.44 14.66
N GLY A 57 -2.98 2.71 14.66
CA GLY A 57 -2.14 3.30 13.61
C GLY A 57 -2.89 3.78 12.35
N PRO A 58 -2.16 4.03 11.24
CA PRO A 58 -2.74 4.45 9.98
C PRO A 58 -3.77 3.46 9.41
N PRO A 59 -4.73 3.93 8.59
CA PRO A 59 -5.71 3.06 7.96
C PRO A 59 -5.05 2.06 7.02
N LEU A 60 -5.75 0.95 6.78
CA LEU A 60 -5.41 -0.06 5.79
C LEU A 60 -5.80 0.42 4.40
N LEU A 61 -4.91 0.29 3.43
CA LEU A 61 -5.20 0.54 2.01
C LEU A 61 -5.49 -0.77 1.31
N TRP A 62 -6.71 -0.91 0.79
CA TRP A 62 -7.13 -2.02 -0.04
C TRP A 62 -7.03 -1.65 -1.52
N ALA A 63 -6.61 -2.58 -2.36
CA ALA A 63 -6.64 -2.46 -3.81
C ALA A 63 -6.76 -3.84 -4.46
N SER A 64 -7.37 -3.92 -5.63
CA SER A 64 -7.45 -5.17 -6.40
C SER A 64 -6.47 -5.15 -7.57
N PHE A 65 -5.75 -6.25 -7.75
CA PHE A 65 -4.84 -6.48 -8.86
C PHE A 65 -5.17 -7.83 -9.48
N ALA A 66 -5.56 -7.87 -10.75
CA ALA A 66 -5.84 -9.12 -11.44
C ALA A 66 -6.87 -10.02 -10.70
N GLY A 67 -7.94 -9.42 -10.17
CA GLY A 67 -8.98 -10.08 -9.39
C GLY A 67 -8.57 -10.46 -7.96
N ARG A 68 -7.31 -10.21 -7.55
CA ARG A 68 -6.83 -10.48 -6.19
C ARG A 68 -6.91 -9.22 -5.35
N ARG A 69 -7.64 -9.29 -4.26
CA ARG A 69 -7.78 -8.20 -3.30
C ARG A 69 -6.61 -8.22 -2.32
N MET A 70 -5.79 -7.17 -2.34
CA MET A 70 -4.61 -7.04 -1.49
C MET A 70 -4.78 -5.90 -0.48
N VAL A 71 -4.04 -5.97 0.62
CA VAL A 71 -4.04 -4.92 1.64
C VAL A 71 -2.63 -4.47 1.98
N PHE A 72 -2.46 -3.15 2.05
CA PHE A 72 -1.25 -2.48 2.49
C PHE A 72 -1.47 -1.91 3.89
N ARG A 73 -0.53 -2.17 4.78
CA ARG A 73 -0.55 -1.71 6.18
C ARG A 73 0.79 -1.11 6.52
N TYR A 74 0.81 0.11 7.06
CA TYR A 74 2.02 0.63 7.67
C TYR A 74 2.19 0.08 9.09
N ASN A 75 3.36 -0.48 9.37
CA ASN A 75 3.74 -0.96 10.69
C ASN A 75 4.68 0.07 11.33
N THR A 76 4.16 0.77 12.34
CA THR A 76 4.89 1.83 13.07
C THR A 76 6.08 1.29 13.86
N MET A 77 6.05 0.03 14.28
CA MET A 77 7.15 -0.59 15.05
C MET A 77 8.36 -0.92 14.18
N THR A 78 8.14 -1.19 12.89
CA THR A 78 9.21 -1.58 11.97
C THR A 78 9.51 -0.54 10.88
N ALA A 79 8.73 0.54 10.81
CA ALA A 79 8.77 1.54 9.74
C ALA A 79 8.68 0.91 8.33
N MET A 80 7.80 -0.10 8.17
CA MET A 80 7.61 -0.81 6.89
C MET A 80 6.15 -0.77 6.45
N ILE A 81 5.94 -0.75 5.14
CA ILE A 81 4.65 -1.06 4.52
C ILE A 81 4.60 -2.55 4.26
N GLU A 82 3.69 -3.23 4.97
CA GLU A 82 3.34 -4.62 4.79
C GLU A 82 2.32 -4.77 3.67
N LEU A 83 2.56 -5.70 2.75
CA LEU A 83 1.57 -6.14 1.78
C LEU A 83 1.09 -7.55 2.15
N ARG A 84 -0.23 -7.74 2.15
CA ARG A 84 -0.89 -9.00 2.48
C ARG A 84 -1.94 -9.36 1.43
N ASP A 85 -2.24 -10.65 1.33
CA ASP A 85 -3.18 -11.20 0.36
C ASP A 85 -4.54 -11.49 1.03
N GLY A 86 -5.59 -10.78 0.61
CA GLY A 86 -6.98 -10.99 1.03
C GLY A 86 -7.33 -10.70 2.49
N THR A 87 -6.35 -10.50 3.38
CA THR A 87 -6.59 -10.33 4.82
C THR A 87 -5.60 -9.37 5.49
N ALA A 88 -6.09 -8.62 6.47
CA ALA A 88 -5.27 -7.76 7.33
C ALA A 88 -4.48 -8.55 8.40
N ALA A 89 -4.88 -9.80 8.67
CA ALA A 89 -4.25 -10.68 9.65
C ALA A 89 -3.18 -11.58 9.00
N GLY A 90 -2.41 -12.31 9.82
CA GLY A 90 -1.44 -13.32 9.35
C GLY A 90 -0.06 -12.75 9.03
N TYR A 91 0.69 -13.42 8.15
CA TYR A 91 2.03 -12.99 7.74
C TYR A 91 1.96 -12.10 6.49
N PRO A 92 2.80 -11.05 6.41
CA PRO A 92 2.92 -10.25 5.20
C PRO A 92 3.50 -11.09 4.06
N LEU A 93 2.88 -10.97 2.88
CA LEU A 93 3.40 -11.52 1.62
C LEU A 93 4.72 -10.83 1.23
N ARG A 94 4.79 -9.51 1.48
CA ARG A 94 5.97 -8.70 1.18
C ARG A 94 6.07 -7.52 2.13
N LEU A 95 7.30 -7.07 2.36
CA LEU A 95 7.64 -5.91 3.16
C LEU A 95 8.36 -4.88 2.28
N PHE A 96 7.94 -3.63 2.39
CA PHE A 96 8.59 -2.49 1.76
C PHE A 96 9.08 -1.53 2.83
N GLY A 97 10.37 -1.24 2.85
CA GLY A 97 10.99 -0.32 3.82
C GLY A 97 12.11 0.49 3.18
N HIS A 98 12.88 1.21 4.00
CA HIS A 98 13.93 2.12 3.54
C HIS A 98 15.08 1.44 2.74
N ARG A 99 15.21 0.11 2.85
CA ARG A 99 16.18 -0.71 2.09
C ARG A 99 15.63 -1.28 0.80
N SER A 100 14.32 -1.12 0.54
CA SER A 100 13.71 -1.58 -0.69
C SER A 100 14.19 -0.72 -1.85
N LEU A 101 14.77 -1.35 -2.87
CA LEU A 101 15.14 -0.65 -4.09
C LEU A 101 13.86 -0.23 -4.83
N GLN A 102 13.81 0.99 -5.36
CA GLN A 102 12.63 1.49 -6.06
C GLN A 102 12.29 0.60 -7.27
N MET A 103 13.32 0.07 -7.94
CA MET A 103 13.15 -0.88 -9.05
C MET A 103 12.49 -2.19 -8.60
N ASP A 104 12.77 -2.68 -7.39
CA ASP A 104 12.13 -3.90 -6.87
C ASP A 104 10.64 -3.68 -6.57
N VAL A 105 10.28 -2.48 -6.11
CA VAL A 105 8.88 -2.08 -5.89
C VAL A 105 8.14 -2.05 -7.23
N VAL A 106 8.68 -1.36 -8.23
CA VAL A 106 8.07 -1.26 -9.57
C VAL A 106 7.94 -2.63 -10.24
N ASN A 107 9.00 -3.45 -10.20
CA ASN A 107 8.99 -4.79 -10.78
C ASN A 107 7.94 -5.70 -10.14
N PHE A 108 7.75 -5.56 -8.82
CA PHE A 108 6.72 -6.30 -8.09
C PHE A 108 5.31 -5.93 -8.55
N PHE A 109 4.97 -4.63 -8.60
CA PHE A 109 3.65 -4.21 -9.08
C PHE A 109 3.43 -4.63 -10.55
N GLY A 110 4.46 -4.51 -11.39
CA GLY A 110 4.41 -4.98 -12.78
C GLY A 110 4.29 -6.51 -12.93
N SER A 111 4.60 -7.32 -11.90
CA SER A 111 4.34 -8.76 -11.92
C SER A 111 2.90 -9.10 -11.56
N LEU A 112 2.30 -8.40 -10.59
CA LEU A 112 0.89 -8.59 -10.19
C LEU A 112 -0.07 -8.46 -11.38
N ARG A 113 0.14 -7.47 -12.26
CA ARG A 113 -0.66 -7.31 -13.49
C ARG A 113 -0.50 -8.50 -14.45
N ARG A 114 0.69 -9.08 -14.57
CA ARG A 114 0.97 -10.16 -15.53
C ARG A 114 0.36 -11.49 -15.12
N GLU A 115 0.25 -11.75 -13.82
CA GLU A 115 -0.38 -12.96 -13.28
C GLU A 115 -1.87 -13.08 -13.64
N GLY A 116 -2.56 -11.97 -13.91
CA GLY A 116 -3.96 -11.96 -14.36
C GLY A 116 -4.19 -12.10 -15.86
N ARG A 117 -3.14 -12.24 -16.69
CA ARG A 117 -3.24 -12.29 -18.16
C ARG A 117 -3.18 -13.72 -18.73
N ILE A 118 -3.44 -14.72 -17.90
CA ILE A 118 -3.45 -16.15 -18.28
C ILE A 118 -4.89 -16.62 -18.48
#